data_AF-A0A7S3ETJ5-F1
#
_entry.id   AF-A0A7S3ETJ5-F1
#
_cell.length_a   1.000
_cell.length_b   1.000
_cell.length_c   1.000
_cell.angle_alpha   90.00
_cell.angle_beta   90.00
_cell.angle_gamma   90.00
#
_symmetry.space_group_name_H-M   'P 1'
#
loop_
_entity.id
_entity.type
_entity.pdbx_description
1 polymer ?
#
loop_
_entity_poly.entity_id
_entity_poly.type
_entity_poly.pdbx_seq_one_letter_code
_entity_poly.pdbx_strand_id
1 'polypeptide(L)'
;PSHFQLAVGESLRELGLELEAEVCTPQGYSIDFVVELGGRRVAVEVDGPSHYLGATRMPTGATTLKRRQLRAFGWRLLSVPYWEWSALKNARNNEERSKQCRAYLRRQLEEALGEASPVGKFRR
;
A
#
# COMPACT_ATOMS: atom_id res chain seq x y z
N PRO A 1 -2.63 10.03 11.54
CA PRO A 1 -2.99 8.67 11.07
C PRO A 1 -4.42 8.22 11.46
N SER A 2 -5.16 7.64 10.50
CA SER A 2 -6.49 7.05 10.75
C SER A 2 -6.40 5.68 11.44
N HIS A 3 -7.48 5.20 12.06
CA HIS A 3 -7.52 3.83 12.64
C HIS A 3 -7.20 2.74 11.60
N PHE A 4 -7.60 2.95 10.34
CA PHE A 4 -7.28 2.02 9.25
C PHE A 4 -5.77 2.01 8.96
N GLN A 5 -5.14 3.18 8.85
CA GLN A 5 -3.71 3.31 8.63
C GLN A 5 -2.89 2.72 9.78
N LEU A 6 -3.31 2.94 11.04
CA LEU A 6 -2.67 2.34 12.21
C LEU A 6 -2.70 0.81 12.15
N ALA A 7 -3.87 0.22 11.85
CA ALA A 7 -4.02 -1.23 11.77
C ALA A 7 -3.18 -1.87 10.64
N VAL A 8 -3.05 -1.19 9.50
CA VAL A 8 -2.15 -1.62 8.42
C VAL A 8 -0.70 -1.53 8.87
N GLY A 9 -0.28 -0.41 9.47
CA GLY A 9 1.07 -0.21 9.96
C GLY A 9 1.48 -1.24 11.03
N GLU A 10 0.60 -1.55 11.97
CA GLU A 10 0.81 -2.62 12.96
C GLU A 10 1.01 -3.97 12.29
N SER A 11 0.14 -4.33 11.34
CA SER A 11 0.23 -5.61 10.64
C SER A 11 1.49 -5.72 9.78
N LEU A 12 1.99 -4.62 9.21
CA LEU A 12 3.29 -4.56 8.52
C LEU A 12 4.45 -4.78 9.49
N ARG A 13 4.42 -4.19 10.70
CA ARG A 13 5.44 -4.42 11.74
C ARG A 13 5.45 -5.87 12.21
N GLU A 14 4.28 -6.47 12.39
CA GLU A 14 4.16 -7.88 12.78
C GLU A 14 4.66 -8.87 11.71
N LEU A 15 4.82 -8.43 10.45
CA LEU A 15 5.51 -9.21 9.42
C LEU A 15 7.04 -9.23 9.59
N GLY A 16 7.59 -8.44 10.54
CA GLY A 16 9.02 -8.31 10.77
C GLY A 16 9.73 -7.45 9.72
N LEU A 17 9.01 -6.53 9.07
CA LEU A 17 9.56 -5.64 8.06
C LEU A 17 10.00 -4.31 8.69
N GLU A 18 11.13 -3.78 8.23
CA GLU A 18 11.53 -2.40 8.51
C GLU A 18 10.53 -1.44 7.85
N LEU A 19 10.00 -0.50 8.64
CA LEU A 19 8.87 0.35 8.28
C LEU A 19 9.20 1.82 8.57
N GLU A 20 9.15 2.65 7.53
CA GLU A 20 9.13 4.10 7.64
C GLU A 20 7.70 4.60 7.38
N ALA A 21 7.13 5.41 8.29
CA ALA A 21 5.78 5.96 8.13
C ALA A 21 5.82 7.42 7.66
N GLU A 22 4.79 7.84 6.92
CA GLU A 22 4.57 9.23 6.48
C GLU A 22 5.78 9.84 5.74
N VAL A 23 6.38 9.08 4.81
CA VAL A 23 7.60 9.45 4.09
C VAL A 23 7.31 10.53 3.05
N CYS A 24 7.94 11.70 3.19
CA CYS A 24 7.88 12.76 2.21
C CYS A 24 8.90 12.54 1.08
N THR A 25 8.43 12.50 -0.16
CA THR A 25 9.29 12.41 -1.35
C THR A 25 9.83 13.80 -1.73
N PRO A 26 10.97 13.88 -2.44
CA PRO A 26 11.49 15.16 -2.96
C PRO A 26 10.53 15.90 -3.90
N GLN A 27 9.57 15.19 -4.49
CA GLN A 27 8.55 15.75 -5.38
C GLN A 27 7.32 16.29 -4.63
N GLY A 28 7.33 16.24 -3.29
CA GLY A 28 6.29 16.80 -2.43
C GLY A 28 5.13 15.85 -2.12
N TYR A 29 5.25 14.55 -2.43
CA TYR A 29 4.25 13.55 -2.03
C TYR A 29 4.53 13.02 -0.64
N SER A 30 3.49 12.73 0.14
CA SER A 30 3.61 11.89 1.33
C SER A 30 3.14 10.47 1.01
N ILE A 31 3.98 9.48 1.33
CA ILE A 31 3.69 8.04 1.24
C ILE A 31 3.34 7.56 2.64
N ASP A 32 2.23 6.83 2.81
CA ASP A 32 1.79 6.40 4.14
C ASP A 32 2.81 5.50 4.84
N PHE A 33 3.36 4.54 4.09
CA PHE A 33 4.44 3.67 4.57
C PHE A 33 5.43 3.31 3.46
N VAL A 34 6.69 3.14 3.83
CA VAL A 34 7.70 2.48 3.01
C VAL A 34 8.22 1.28 3.78
N VAL A 35 8.20 0.11 3.13
CA VAL A 35 8.73 -1.14 3.69
C VAL A 35 9.88 -1.67 2.86
N GLU A 36 10.83 -2.32 3.52
CA GLU A 36 11.91 -3.04 2.86
C GLU A 36 11.64 -4.55 2.84
N LEU A 37 11.65 -5.15 1.64
CA LEU A 37 11.48 -6.58 1.45
C LEU A 37 12.49 -7.09 0.41
N GLY A 38 13.42 -7.95 0.84
CA GLY A 38 14.46 -8.50 -0.02
C GLY A 38 15.40 -7.43 -0.62
N GLY A 39 15.75 -6.41 0.16
CA GLY A 39 16.61 -5.29 -0.27
C GLY A 39 15.93 -4.31 -1.23
N ARG A 40 14.61 -4.38 -1.38
CA ARG A 40 13.82 -3.49 -2.25
C ARG A 40 12.81 -2.72 -1.41
N ARG A 41 12.73 -1.40 -1.65
CA ARG A 41 11.71 -0.54 -1.04
C ARG A 41 10.40 -0.63 -1.80
N VAL A 42 9.30 -0.77 -1.07
CA VAL A 42 7.93 -0.73 -1.58
C VAL A 42 7.18 0.39 -0.87
N ALA A 43 6.61 1.31 -1.63
CA ALA A 43 5.70 2.32 -1.15
C ALA A 43 4.32 1.69 -0.96
N VAL A 44 3.70 1.91 0.19
CA VAL A 44 2.36 1.41 0.54
C VAL A 44 1.45 2.59 0.81
N GLU A 45 0.37 2.68 0.04
CA GLU A 45 -0.72 3.65 0.21
C GLU A 45 -1.92 2.98 0.88
N VAL A 46 -2.47 3.60 1.93
CA VAL A 46 -3.63 3.12 2.67
C VAL A 46 -4.88 3.89 2.24
N ASP A 47 -5.58 3.33 1.26
CA ASP A 47 -6.65 4.04 0.59
C ASP A 47 -8.01 3.86 1.31
N GLY A 48 -8.34 4.83 2.17
CA GLY A 48 -9.66 4.98 2.79
C GLY A 48 -10.79 5.32 1.79
N PRO A 49 -12.07 5.34 2.23
CA PRO A 49 -13.22 5.57 1.35
C PRO A 49 -13.17 6.85 0.50
N SER A 50 -12.59 7.93 1.02
CA SER A 50 -12.44 9.21 0.30
C SER A 50 -11.54 9.13 -0.93
N HIS A 51 -10.72 8.08 -1.06
CA HIS A 51 -9.87 7.85 -2.22
C HIS A 51 -10.64 7.27 -3.42
N TYR A 52 -11.93 7.00 -3.26
CA TYR A 52 -12.77 6.33 -4.25
C TYR A 52 -14.08 7.06 -4.53
N LEU A 53 -14.60 6.87 -5.74
CA LEU A 53 -15.84 7.48 -6.21
C LEU A 53 -17.06 6.71 -5.69
N GLY A 54 -17.57 7.11 -4.52
CA GLY A 54 -18.82 6.58 -3.97
C GLY A 54 -18.85 5.05 -3.95
N ALA A 55 -19.88 4.45 -4.54
CA ALA A 55 -20.08 3.00 -4.55
C ALA A 55 -19.25 2.24 -5.60
N THR A 56 -18.59 2.92 -6.56
CA THR A 56 -17.98 2.26 -7.72
C THR A 56 -16.61 1.65 -7.43
N ARG A 57 -16.01 1.96 -6.27
CA ARG A 57 -14.62 1.59 -5.90
C ARG A 57 -13.57 2.04 -6.91
N MET A 58 -13.93 2.93 -7.84
CA MET A 58 -12.98 3.54 -8.76
C MET A 58 -12.19 4.63 -8.04
N PRO A 59 -10.85 4.68 -8.16
CA PRO A 59 -10.06 5.71 -7.49
C PRO A 59 -10.44 7.09 -8.02
N THR A 60 -10.38 8.11 -7.16
CA THR A 60 -10.56 9.50 -7.60
C THR A 60 -9.46 9.91 -8.59
N GLY A 61 -9.68 11.05 -9.28
CA GLY A 61 -8.64 11.66 -10.12
C GLY A 61 -7.36 11.97 -9.33
N ALA A 62 -7.50 12.50 -8.11
CA ALA A 62 -6.37 12.80 -7.23
C ALA A 62 -5.58 11.53 -6.85
N THR A 63 -6.28 10.48 -6.42
CA THR A 63 -5.67 9.19 -6.09
C THR A 63 -4.96 8.58 -7.30
N THR A 64 -5.60 8.60 -8.47
CA THR A 64 -5.04 8.06 -9.72
C THR A 64 -3.78 8.82 -10.14
N LEU A 65 -3.82 10.16 -10.06
CA LEU A 65 -2.69 11.02 -10.39
C LEU A 65 -1.50 10.76 -9.46
N LYS A 66 -1.72 10.76 -8.13
CA LYS A 66 -0.69 10.46 -7.12
C LYS A 66 0.00 9.12 -7.42
N ARG A 67 -0.78 8.05 -7.58
CA ARG A 67 -0.25 6.70 -7.86
C ARG A 67 0.57 6.65 -9.15
N ARG A 68 0.10 7.31 -10.21
CA ARG A 68 0.82 7.39 -11.48
C ARG A 68 2.15 8.11 -11.33
N GLN A 69 2.17 9.23 -10.61
CA GLN A 69 3.39 10.02 -10.42
C GLN A 69 4.40 9.32 -9.52
N LEU A 70 3.96 8.71 -8.41
CA LEU A 70 4.85 7.89 -7.58
C LEU A 70 5.51 6.77 -8.39
N ARG A 71 4.74 6.05 -9.21
CA ARG A 71 5.29 5.04 -10.14
C ARG A 71 6.27 5.65 -11.15
N ALA A 72 5.95 6.80 -11.74
CA ALA A 72 6.83 7.50 -12.67
C ALA A 72 8.14 7.98 -12.02
N PHE A 73 8.13 8.26 -10.71
CA PHE A 73 9.32 8.57 -9.93
C PHE A 73 10.09 7.31 -9.46
N GLY A 74 9.72 6.13 -9.96
CA GLY A 74 10.43 4.88 -9.70
C GLY A 74 9.95 4.12 -8.46
N TRP A 75 8.89 4.57 -7.79
CA TRP A 75 8.34 3.82 -6.66
C TRP A 75 7.60 2.58 -7.14
N ARG A 76 7.95 1.45 -6.54
CA ARG A 76 7.11 0.26 -6.55
C ARG A 76 5.98 0.48 -5.55
N LEU A 77 4.75 0.52 -6.04
CA LEU A 77 3.62 1.02 -5.28
C LEU A 77 2.57 -0.06 -5.05
N LEU A 78 2.32 -0.36 -3.78
CA LEU A 78 1.19 -1.14 -3.28
C LEU A 78 0.09 -0.19 -2.80
N SER A 79 -1.15 -0.45 -3.20
CA SER A 79 -2.35 0.21 -2.68
C SER A 79 -3.13 -0.77 -1.82
N VAL A 80 -3.51 -0.36 -0.62
CA VAL A 80 -4.31 -1.16 0.32
C VAL A 80 -5.71 -0.54 0.42
N PRO A 81 -6.68 -0.99 -0.39
CA PRO A 81 -8.03 -0.45 -0.36
C PRO A 81 -8.81 -0.88 0.90
N TYR A 82 -9.56 0.06 1.48
CA TYR A 82 -10.31 -0.17 2.72
C TYR A 82 -11.32 -1.33 2.66
N TRP A 83 -11.89 -1.63 1.49
CA TRP A 83 -12.89 -2.70 1.37
C TRP A 83 -12.26 -4.09 1.42
N GLU A 84 -11.07 -4.27 0.85
CA GLU A 84 -10.36 -5.57 0.91
C GLU A 84 -9.93 -5.82 2.34
N TRP A 85 -9.35 -4.80 2.98
CA TRP A 85 -9.02 -4.86 4.40
C TRP A 85 -10.24 -5.16 5.27
N SER A 86 -11.37 -4.50 5.01
CA SER A 86 -12.60 -4.71 5.76
C SER A 86 -13.24 -6.07 5.51
N ALA A 87 -13.03 -6.69 4.36
CA ALA A 87 -13.51 -8.04 4.07
C ALA A 87 -12.80 -9.10 4.93
N LEU A 88 -11.60 -8.81 5.46
CA LEU A 88 -10.88 -9.65 6.42
C LEU A 88 -11.52 -9.68 7.82
N LYS A 89 -12.58 -8.90 8.06
CA LYS A 89 -13.31 -8.85 9.35
C LYS A 89 -14.14 -10.09 9.65
N ASN A 90 -14.25 -11.05 8.73
CA ASN A 90 -14.98 -12.31 8.95
C ASN A 90 -14.22 -13.33 9.83
N ALA A 91 -13.08 -12.95 10.40
CA ALA A 91 -12.31 -13.78 11.32
C ALA A 91 -13.06 -14.01 12.65
N ARG A 92 -12.91 -15.23 13.20
CA ARG A 92 -13.62 -15.67 14.41
C ARG A 92 -13.10 -15.01 15.70
N ASN A 93 -11.85 -14.55 15.69
CA ASN A 93 -11.20 -13.89 16.82
C ASN A 93 -10.07 -12.96 16.31
N ASN A 94 -9.42 -12.23 17.23
CA ASN A 94 -8.36 -11.28 16.91
C ASN A 94 -7.11 -11.94 16.32
N GLU A 95 -6.75 -13.14 16.79
CA GLU A 95 -5.57 -13.86 16.31
C GLU A 95 -5.72 -14.28 14.84
N GLU A 96 -6.86 -14.86 14.49
CA GLU A 96 -7.18 -15.24 13.11
C GLU A 96 -7.26 -14.01 12.21
N ARG A 97 -7.84 -12.91 12.70
CA ARG A 97 -7.88 -11.64 11.95
C ARG A 97 -6.47 -11.13 11.66
N SER A 98 -5.62 -11.10 12.68
CA SER A 98 -4.23 -10.66 12.59
C SER A 98 -3.44 -11.55 11.61
N LYS A 99 -3.64 -12.86 11.64
CA LYS A 99 -3.08 -13.81 10.66
C LYS A 99 -3.54 -13.52 9.23
N GLN A 100 -4.83 -13.29 9.01
CA GLN A 100 -5.40 -12.96 7.69
C GLN A 100 -4.87 -11.62 7.16
N CYS A 101 -4.81 -10.59 8.01
CA CYS A 101 -4.23 -9.28 7.66
C CYS A 101 -2.77 -9.42 7.22
N ARG A 102 -1.95 -10.15 7.97
CA ARG A 102 -0.55 -10.41 7.60
C ARG A 102 -0.43 -11.21 6.30
N ALA A 103 -1.23 -12.26 6.11
CA ALA A 103 -1.23 -13.06 4.89
C ALA A 103 -1.62 -12.23 3.66
N TYR A 104 -2.65 -11.38 3.80
CA TYR A 104 -3.06 -10.43 2.77
C TYR A 104 -1.93 -9.49 2.39
N LEU A 105 -1.32 -8.81 3.38
CA LEU A 105 -0.23 -7.85 3.12
C LEU A 105 1.01 -8.52 2.51
N ARG A 106 1.39 -9.71 3.00
CA ARG A 106 2.51 -10.47 2.43
C ARG A 106 2.29 -10.76 0.95
N ARG A 107 1.13 -11.32 0.58
CA ARG A 107 0.77 -11.60 -0.82
C ARG A 107 0.82 -10.33 -1.67
N GLN A 108 0.25 -9.24 -1.18
CA GLN A 108 0.22 -7.97 -1.88
C GLN A 108 1.62 -7.36 -2.10
N LEU A 109 2.51 -7.48 -1.12
CA LEU A 109 3.91 -7.06 -1.25
C LEU A 109 4.69 -7.91 -2.26
N GLU A 110 4.48 -9.23 -2.24
CA GLU A 110 5.09 -10.15 -3.20
C GLU A 110 4.61 -9.88 -4.64
N GLU A 111 3.31 -9.64 -4.83
CA GLU A 111 2.73 -9.24 -6.13
C GLU A 111 3.35 -7.92 -6.61
N ALA A 112 3.44 -6.90 -5.76
CA ALA A 112 4.07 -5.62 -6.10
C ALA A 112 5.54 -5.78 -6.52
N LEU A 113 6.28 -6.70 -5.88
CA LEU A 113 7.67 -7.02 -6.23
C LEU A 113 7.82 -7.82 -7.55
N GLY A 114 6.83 -8.64 -7.88
CA GLY A 114 6.77 -9.44 -9.11
C GLY A 114 6.43 -8.62 -10.36
N GLU A 115 5.74 -7.49 -10.20
CA GLU A 115 5.55 -6.53 -11.28
C GLU A 115 6.92 -5.92 -11.67
N ALA A 116 7.38 -6.25 -12.88
CA ALA A 116 8.58 -5.66 -13.47
C ALA A 116 8.44 -4.13 -13.49
N SER A 117 9.48 -3.42 -13.03
CA SER A 117 9.49 -1.95 -13.09
C SER A 117 9.18 -1.51 -14.52
N PRO A 118 8.25 -0.56 -14.74
CA PRO A 118 8.10 0.10 -16.02
C PRO A 118 9.29 1.05 -16.20
N VAL A 119 10.49 0.49 -16.41
CA VAL A 119 11.58 1.25 -17.00
C VAL A 119 11.24 1.37 -18.48
N GLY A 120 10.42 2.37 -18.77
CA GLY A 120 10.26 2.86 -20.13
C GLY A 120 11.63 3.27 -20.63
N LYS A 121 12.16 2.52 -21.61
CA LYS A 121 13.28 2.96 -22.43
C LYS A 121 12.92 4.32 -23.02
N PHE A 122 13.48 5.39 -22.47
CA PHE A 122 13.55 6.66 -23.19
C PHE A 122 14.52 6.43 -24.34
N ARG A 123 13.98 6.02 -25.50
CA ARG A 123 14.72 6.11 -26.75
C ARG A 123 14.82 7.60 -27.06
N ARG A 124 16.07 8.09 -27.12
CA ARG A 124 16.41 9.37 -27.72
C ARG A 124 16.04 9.36 -29.20
#